data_AF-A0A9D1V6R4-F1
#
_entry.id   AF-A0A9D1V6R4-F1
#
_cell.length_a   1.000
_cell.length_b   1.000
_cell.length_c   1.000
_cell.angle_alpha   90.00
_cell.angle_beta   90.00
_cell.angle_gamma   90.00
#
_symmetry.space_group_name_H-M   'P 1'
#
loop_
_entity.id
_entity.type
_entity.pdbx_description
1 polymer ?
#
loop_
_entity_poly.entity_id
_entity_poly.type
_entity_poly.pdbx_seq_one_letter_code
_entity_poly.pdbx_strand_id
1 'polypeptide(L)'
;MKTLTAGDLIYGHSYTDMINKAIGTKFKGYRRSLAELDDFGAAGVGAWFVYMNGMEHGMEDNLWENFKSLDETYIKEFCVSPSHKKIMEKRDKEGFHPFRLAFQIDPYDTDDSPTCCKFLGAFCFSKFLREDLTAIEYKKISDVFRINGKDEFGAPCSTRADLLEIDDPVIKKFLSPIDELRLPEKIYQMLKSAEIKYAGELLELGLGTGSYSTEIRKCLYGFFR
;
A
#
# COMPACT_ATOMS: atom_id res chain seq x y z
N MET A 1 -5.49 11.86 14.74
CA MET A 1 -4.13 11.28 14.67
C MET A 1 -4.04 9.99 15.48
N LYS A 2 -3.56 8.89 14.88
CA LYS A 2 -3.44 7.55 15.47
C LYS A 2 -2.11 6.93 15.08
N THR A 3 -1.39 6.34 16.03
CA THR A 3 -0.20 5.53 15.75
C THR A 3 -0.59 4.07 15.74
N LEU A 4 -0.14 3.34 14.72
CA LEU A 4 -0.25 1.90 14.59
C LEU A 4 1.12 1.28 14.82
N THR A 5 1.16 0.18 15.55
CA THR A 5 2.36 -0.60 15.83
C THR A 5 2.12 -2.05 15.43
N ALA A 6 3.11 -2.68 14.77
CA ALA A 6 3.00 -4.05 14.32
C ALA A 6 2.64 -4.98 15.50
N GLY A 7 1.67 -5.85 15.28
CA GLY A 7 1.05 -6.66 16.34
C GLY A 7 -0.23 -6.07 16.91
N ASP A 8 -0.56 -4.80 16.65
CA ASP A 8 -1.83 -4.20 17.06
C ASP A 8 -3.02 -5.01 16.53
N LEU A 9 -3.90 -5.42 17.44
CA LEU A 9 -5.13 -6.13 17.14
C LEU A 9 -6.30 -5.14 17.14
N ILE A 10 -7.05 -5.11 16.05
CA ILE A 10 -8.22 -4.25 15.88
C ILE A 10 -9.46 -5.11 15.74
N TYR A 11 -10.42 -4.93 16.64
CA TYR A 11 -11.68 -5.67 16.65
C TYR A 11 -12.85 -4.80 16.19
N GLY A 12 -13.60 -5.29 15.21
CA GLY A 12 -14.84 -4.68 14.72
C GLY A 12 -16.05 -5.59 14.92
N HIS A 13 -17.23 -4.98 15.01
CA HIS A 13 -18.51 -5.68 14.98
C HIS A 13 -18.93 -6.08 13.55
N SER A 14 -18.25 -5.54 12.55
CA SER A 14 -18.37 -5.88 11.12
C SER A 14 -17.06 -5.56 10.40
N TYR A 15 -16.92 -6.01 9.15
CA TYR A 15 -15.74 -5.71 8.33
C TYR A 15 -15.54 -4.20 8.14
N THR A 16 -16.63 -3.47 7.90
CA THR A 16 -16.58 -2.01 7.75
C THR A 16 -16.22 -1.33 9.07
N ASP A 17 -16.76 -1.80 10.20
CA ASP A 17 -16.40 -1.27 11.53
C ASP A 17 -14.93 -1.52 11.88
N MET A 18 -14.41 -2.71 11.55
CA MET A 18 -13.00 -3.05 11.72
C MET A 18 -12.09 -2.08 10.94
N ILE A 19 -12.42 -1.80 9.66
CA ILE A 19 -11.68 -0.83 8.84
C ILE A 19 -11.78 0.58 9.46
N ASN A 20 -12.98 1.03 9.81
CA ASN A 20 -13.21 2.33 10.42
C ASN A 20 -12.37 2.51 11.70
N LYS A 21 -12.30 1.48 12.55
CA LYS A 21 -11.47 1.48 13.76
C LYS A 21 -9.97 1.41 13.44
N ALA A 22 -9.57 0.66 12.42
CA ALA A 22 -8.17 0.49 12.04
C ALA A 22 -7.56 1.82 11.58
N ILE A 23 -8.21 2.51 10.65
CA ILE A 23 -7.65 3.68 9.95
C ILE A 23 -8.38 5.00 10.25
N GLY A 24 -9.40 5.00 11.12
CA GLY A 24 -10.09 6.22 11.54
C GLY A 24 -11.12 6.75 10.53
N THR A 25 -11.65 5.90 9.65
CA THR A 25 -12.68 6.26 8.68
C THR A 25 -14.11 6.15 9.27
N LYS A 26 -15.11 6.57 8.50
CA LYS A 26 -16.55 6.48 8.85
C LYS A 26 -17.38 5.93 7.70
N PHE A 27 -16.88 4.89 7.03
CA PHE A 27 -17.60 4.27 5.93
C PHE A 27 -18.93 3.66 6.43
N LYS A 28 -20.02 3.90 5.70
CA LYS A 28 -21.31 3.25 5.95
C LYS A 28 -21.33 1.79 5.47
N GLY A 29 -20.55 1.49 4.44
CA GLY A 29 -20.33 0.15 3.92
C GLY A 29 -19.06 0.13 3.09
N TYR A 30 -18.24 -0.89 3.30
CA TYR A 30 -16.97 -1.07 2.61
C TYR A 30 -16.75 -2.56 2.34
N ARG A 31 -16.33 -2.91 1.12
CA ARG A 31 -16.15 -4.31 0.69
C ARG A 31 -14.86 -4.56 -0.09
N ARG A 32 -14.04 -3.53 -0.29
CA ARG A 32 -12.75 -3.66 -0.97
C ARG A 32 -11.69 -4.05 0.04
N SER A 33 -10.64 -4.74 -0.40
CA SER A 33 -9.48 -5.07 0.43
C SER A 33 -8.51 -3.89 0.59
N LEU A 34 -8.57 -2.88 -0.26
CA LEU A 34 -7.64 -1.74 -0.24
C LEU A 34 -8.39 -0.41 -0.09
N ALA A 35 -8.16 0.26 1.03
CA ALA A 35 -8.62 1.62 1.29
C ALA A 35 -7.49 2.64 1.06
N GLU A 36 -7.69 3.56 0.13
CA GLU A 36 -6.76 4.66 -0.12
C GLU A 36 -6.71 5.62 1.07
N LEU A 37 -5.51 6.13 1.39
CA LEU A 37 -5.27 7.02 2.52
C LEU A 37 -5.06 8.48 2.11
N ASP A 38 -5.52 8.84 0.91
CA ASP A 38 -5.43 10.20 0.36
C ASP A 38 -6.06 11.25 1.31
N ASP A 39 -7.26 10.97 1.83
CA ASP A 39 -7.97 11.82 2.80
C ASP A 39 -7.27 11.95 4.18
N PHE A 40 -6.20 11.19 4.41
CA PHE A 40 -5.44 11.12 5.67
C PHE A 40 -4.02 11.66 5.54
N GLY A 41 -3.74 12.39 4.46
CA GLY A 41 -2.43 12.97 4.18
C GLY A 41 -1.37 11.95 3.77
N ALA A 42 -1.77 10.73 3.37
CA ALA A 42 -0.89 9.66 2.93
C ALA A 42 -1.25 9.19 1.51
N ALA A 43 -1.43 10.14 0.59
CA ALA A 43 -1.88 9.84 -0.77
C ALA A 43 -0.94 8.89 -1.51
N GLY A 44 -1.50 7.88 -2.16
CA GLY A 44 -0.73 6.79 -2.79
C GLY A 44 -0.39 5.62 -1.88
N VAL A 45 -0.56 5.74 -0.56
CA VAL A 45 -0.53 4.62 0.39
C VAL A 45 -1.91 3.99 0.50
N GLY A 46 -1.99 2.67 0.42
CA GLY A 46 -3.24 1.94 0.63
C GLY A 46 -3.22 1.13 1.94
N ALA A 47 -4.26 1.25 2.75
CA ALA A 47 -4.51 0.31 3.84
C ALA A 47 -5.10 -0.99 3.27
N TRP A 48 -4.36 -2.08 3.40
CA TRP A 48 -4.59 -3.34 2.73
C TRP A 48 -5.01 -4.42 3.74
N PHE A 49 -6.28 -4.80 3.70
CA PHE A 49 -6.94 -5.77 4.57
C PHE A 49 -7.17 -7.06 3.80
N VAL A 50 -6.39 -8.09 4.09
CA VAL A 50 -6.47 -9.39 3.39
C VAL A 50 -6.17 -10.57 4.31
N TYR A 51 -6.64 -11.75 3.89
CA TYR A 51 -6.17 -13.02 4.44
C TYR A 51 -4.75 -13.30 3.94
N MET A 52 -3.92 -13.85 4.84
CA MET A 52 -2.48 -14.14 4.59
C MET A 52 -2.15 -15.63 4.74
N ASN A 53 -3.18 -16.48 4.76
CA ASN A 53 -3.09 -17.93 4.96
C ASN A 53 -3.11 -18.72 3.64
N GLY A 54 -3.00 -18.05 2.49
CA GLY A 54 -3.05 -18.68 1.18
C GLY A 54 -4.45 -19.01 0.67
N MET A 55 -5.51 -18.71 1.42
CA MET A 55 -6.87 -18.89 0.91
C MET A 55 -7.16 -17.95 -0.24
N GLU A 56 -7.80 -18.50 -1.27
CA GLU A 56 -8.32 -17.73 -2.39
C GLU A 56 -9.37 -16.71 -1.89
N HIS A 57 -9.20 -15.45 -2.26
CA HIS A 57 -10.15 -14.39 -1.96
C HIS A 57 -10.27 -13.42 -3.12
N GLY A 58 -11.45 -12.83 -3.28
CA GLY A 58 -11.74 -11.95 -4.39
C GLY A 58 -13.19 -12.05 -4.83
N MET A 59 -13.48 -11.50 -6.01
CA MET A 59 -14.78 -11.68 -6.66
C MET A 59 -14.55 -11.92 -8.14
N GLU A 60 -15.30 -12.88 -8.71
CA GLU A 60 -15.28 -13.20 -10.14
C GLU A 60 -13.86 -13.43 -10.69
N ASP A 61 -13.43 -12.69 -11.70
CA ASP A 61 -12.13 -12.83 -12.36
C ASP A 61 -11.00 -12.03 -11.66
N ASN A 62 -11.11 -11.83 -10.34
CA ASN A 62 -10.12 -11.09 -9.56
C ASN A 62 -9.85 -11.78 -8.21
N LEU A 63 -9.43 -13.03 -8.32
CA LEU A 63 -9.04 -13.95 -7.27
C LEU A 63 -7.54 -13.85 -6.98
N TRP A 64 -7.23 -13.79 -5.69
CA TRP A 64 -5.89 -13.63 -5.16
C TRP A 64 -5.63 -14.60 -4.02
N GLU A 65 -4.37 -14.98 -3.85
CA GLU A 65 -3.85 -15.65 -2.67
C GLU A 65 -2.72 -14.79 -2.10
N ASN A 66 -2.69 -14.61 -0.78
CA ASN A 66 -1.56 -13.94 -0.12
C ASN A 66 -0.92 -14.83 0.93
N PHE A 67 0.40 -14.71 1.02
CA PHE A 67 1.23 -15.41 1.97
C PHE A 67 2.16 -14.42 2.65
N LYS A 68 2.30 -14.51 3.96
CA LYS A 68 3.35 -13.81 4.69
C LYS A 68 4.49 -14.77 5.04
N SER A 69 5.71 -14.26 5.11
CA SER A 69 6.84 -15.03 5.66
C SER A 69 6.66 -15.28 7.17
N LEU A 70 7.36 -16.27 7.71
CA LEU A 70 7.28 -16.63 9.14
C LEU A 70 7.72 -15.48 10.06
N ASP A 71 8.72 -14.73 9.64
CA ASP A 71 9.23 -13.52 10.31
C ASP A 71 8.42 -12.25 10.00
N GLU A 72 7.37 -12.36 9.17
CA GLU A 72 6.51 -11.27 8.74
C GLU A 72 7.21 -10.14 7.96
N THR A 73 8.45 -10.37 7.51
CA THR A 73 9.23 -9.40 6.72
C THR A 73 8.71 -9.25 5.29
N TYR A 74 8.11 -10.30 4.73
CA TYR A 74 7.64 -10.31 3.34
C TYR A 74 6.19 -10.72 3.24
N ILE A 75 5.48 -10.11 2.30
CA ILE A 75 4.17 -10.55 1.85
C ILE A 75 4.23 -10.83 0.35
N LYS A 76 3.71 -11.96 -0.08
CA LYS A 76 3.60 -12.35 -1.48
C LYS A 76 2.13 -12.41 -1.86
N GLU A 77 1.77 -11.79 -2.98
CA GLU A 77 0.42 -11.69 -3.52
C GLU A 77 0.43 -12.36 -4.90
N PHE A 78 -0.46 -13.34 -5.12
CA PHE A 78 -0.57 -14.09 -6.37
C PHE A 78 -1.98 -13.95 -6.92
N CYS A 79 -2.11 -13.50 -8.16
CA CYS A 79 -3.37 -13.63 -8.88
C CYS A 79 -3.52 -15.09 -9.34
N VAL A 80 -4.67 -15.68 -8.97
CA VAL A 80 -5.06 -17.05 -9.34
C VAL A 80 -6.30 -17.06 -10.25
N SER A 81 -6.68 -15.88 -10.75
CA SER A 81 -7.80 -15.73 -11.67
C SER A 81 -7.53 -16.45 -13.00
N PRO A 82 -8.53 -17.10 -13.62
CA PRO A 82 -8.36 -17.75 -14.93
C PRO A 82 -7.94 -16.80 -16.05
N SER A 83 -8.24 -15.50 -15.91
CA SER A 83 -7.87 -14.45 -16.86
C SER A 83 -7.24 -13.25 -16.15
N HIS A 84 -6.08 -12.83 -16.63
CA HIS A 84 -5.33 -11.70 -16.06
C HIS A 84 -5.63 -10.36 -16.76
N LYS A 85 -6.46 -10.36 -17.80
CA LYS A 85 -6.71 -9.19 -18.66
C LYS A 85 -7.26 -7.99 -17.88
N LYS A 86 -8.29 -8.21 -17.05
CA LYS A 86 -8.92 -7.15 -16.25
C LYS A 86 -7.95 -6.52 -15.24
N ILE A 87 -7.05 -7.32 -14.67
CA ILE A 87 -6.04 -6.85 -13.71
C ILE A 87 -5.03 -5.96 -14.41
N MET A 88 -4.56 -6.39 -15.59
CA MET A 88 -3.63 -5.60 -16.40
C MET A 88 -4.27 -4.28 -16.84
N GLU A 89 -5.49 -4.31 -17.37
CA GLU A 89 -6.23 -3.10 -17.75
C GLU A 89 -6.42 -2.13 -16.57
N LYS A 90 -6.72 -2.66 -15.38
CA LYS A 90 -6.85 -1.84 -14.17
C LYS A 90 -5.53 -1.19 -13.77
N ARG A 91 -4.41 -1.93 -13.80
CA ARG A 91 -3.08 -1.40 -13.50
C ARG A 91 -2.62 -0.35 -14.51
N ASP A 92 -2.90 -0.57 -15.79
CA ASP A 92 -2.59 0.41 -16.83
C ASP A 92 -3.43 1.70 -16.67
N LYS A 93 -4.66 1.55 -16.16
CA LYS A 93 -5.58 2.68 -15.95
C LYS A 93 -5.31 3.46 -14.67
N GLU A 94 -5.05 2.78 -13.56
CA GLU A 94 -5.02 3.36 -12.20
C GLU A 94 -3.59 3.44 -11.63
N GLY A 95 -2.64 2.74 -12.25
CA GLY A 95 -1.31 2.52 -11.71
C GLY A 95 -1.30 1.40 -10.68
N PHE A 96 -0.24 1.38 -9.88
CA PHE A 96 -0.03 0.41 -8.83
C PHE A 96 0.20 1.11 -7.49
N HIS A 97 -0.13 0.45 -6.38
CA HIS A 97 0.13 0.94 -5.02
C HIS A 97 1.37 0.24 -4.46
N PRO A 98 2.58 0.80 -4.67
CA PRO A 98 3.80 0.20 -4.17
C PRO A 98 3.88 0.24 -2.64
N PHE A 99 3.09 1.07 -1.96
CA PHE A 99 3.11 1.18 -0.50
C PHE A 99 1.79 0.78 0.10
N ARG A 100 1.88 -0.12 1.08
CA ARG A 100 0.72 -0.69 1.74
C ARG A 100 0.91 -0.72 3.24
N LEU A 101 -0.11 -0.30 3.98
CA LEU A 101 -0.25 -0.66 5.39
C LEU A 101 -0.95 -2.01 5.43
N ALA A 102 -0.24 -3.06 5.83
CA ALA A 102 -0.78 -4.41 5.76
C ALA A 102 -1.53 -4.77 7.04
N PHE A 103 -2.76 -5.23 6.89
CA PHE A 103 -3.63 -5.74 7.96
C PHE A 103 -4.02 -7.18 7.62
N GLN A 104 -3.55 -8.13 8.43
CA GLN A 104 -3.96 -9.52 8.34
C GLN A 104 -5.37 -9.66 8.93
N ILE A 105 -6.34 -10.00 8.08
CA ILE A 105 -7.68 -10.40 8.54
C ILE A 105 -7.58 -11.77 9.19
N ASP A 106 -8.31 -11.95 10.28
CA ASP A 106 -8.38 -13.21 11.02
C ASP A 106 -6.98 -13.76 11.36
N PRO A 107 -6.24 -13.06 12.24
CA PRO A 107 -4.88 -13.46 12.60
C PRO A 107 -4.79 -14.77 13.38
N TYR A 108 -5.93 -15.30 13.85
CA TYR A 108 -6.01 -16.54 14.63
C TYR A 108 -6.41 -17.75 13.80
N ASP A 109 -6.89 -17.54 12.56
CA ASP A 109 -7.37 -18.59 11.67
C ASP A 109 -8.47 -19.42 12.35
N THR A 110 -9.37 -18.73 13.06
CA THR A 110 -10.46 -19.35 13.81
C THR A 110 -11.76 -19.20 13.04
N ASP A 111 -12.36 -20.32 12.63
CA ASP A 111 -13.67 -20.37 11.96
C ASP A 111 -14.80 -19.68 12.75
N ASP A 112 -14.61 -19.46 14.06
CA ASP A 112 -15.55 -18.80 14.97
C ASP A 112 -15.00 -17.46 15.52
N SER A 113 -15.49 -16.36 14.94
CA SER A 113 -15.55 -14.98 15.51
C SER A 113 -14.26 -14.13 15.53
N PRO A 114 -14.39 -12.78 15.59
CA PRO A 114 -15.18 -11.85 14.80
C PRO A 114 -14.25 -11.09 13.84
N THR A 115 -14.81 -10.17 13.03
CA THR A 115 -14.07 -9.26 12.14
C THR A 115 -12.96 -8.48 12.87
N CYS A 116 -11.79 -9.11 12.98
CA CYS A 116 -10.60 -8.55 13.57
C CYS A 116 -9.45 -8.65 12.58
N CYS A 117 -8.50 -7.73 12.73
CA CYS A 117 -7.27 -7.77 11.98
C CYS A 117 -6.07 -7.43 12.86
N LYS A 118 -4.90 -7.93 12.44
CA LYS A 118 -3.61 -7.59 13.01
C LYS A 118 -2.88 -6.65 12.07
N PHE A 119 -2.44 -5.50 12.55
CA PHE A 119 -1.53 -4.65 11.78
C PHE A 119 -0.15 -5.32 11.70
N LEU A 120 0.35 -5.55 10.49
CA LEU A 120 1.64 -6.20 10.26
C LEU A 120 2.79 -5.21 10.13
N GLY A 121 2.51 -3.96 9.76
CA GLY A 121 3.50 -2.93 9.46
C GLY A 121 3.23 -2.21 8.14
N ALA A 122 4.14 -1.30 7.79
CA ALA A 122 4.19 -0.66 6.48
C ALA A 122 5.11 -1.45 5.55
N PHE A 123 4.65 -1.66 4.33
CA PHE A 123 5.32 -2.47 3.31
C PHE A 123 5.50 -1.67 2.03
N CYS A 124 6.61 -1.90 1.33
CA CYS A 124 6.87 -1.40 0.00
C CYS A 124 6.96 -2.54 -1.02
N PHE A 125 6.74 -2.23 -2.30
CA PHE A 125 6.96 -3.16 -3.40
C PHE A 125 8.43 -3.55 -3.47
N SER A 126 8.68 -4.85 -3.53
CA SER A 126 10.01 -5.43 -3.69
C SER A 126 10.29 -5.73 -5.16
N LYS A 127 9.51 -6.64 -5.73
CA LYS A 127 9.68 -7.12 -7.10
C LYS A 127 8.44 -7.86 -7.59
N PHE A 128 8.35 -8.01 -8.91
CA PHE A 128 7.51 -9.03 -9.51
C PHE A 128 8.16 -10.41 -9.37
N LEU A 129 7.36 -11.40 -9.01
CA LEU A 129 7.77 -12.80 -8.89
C LEU A 129 7.56 -13.58 -10.19
N ARG A 130 6.80 -13.02 -11.14
CA ARG A 130 6.51 -13.58 -12.45
C ARG A 130 6.63 -12.51 -13.53
N GLU A 131 7.03 -12.91 -14.74
CA GLU A 131 7.16 -12.02 -15.91
C GLU A 131 5.83 -11.43 -16.37
N ASP A 132 4.73 -12.15 -16.13
CA ASP A 132 3.37 -11.70 -16.43
C ASP A 132 2.81 -10.71 -15.39
N LEU A 133 3.63 -10.32 -14.41
CA LEU A 133 3.33 -9.37 -13.34
C LEU A 133 2.21 -9.83 -12.39
N THR A 134 1.74 -11.06 -12.47
CA THR A 134 0.60 -11.56 -11.67
C THR A 134 0.97 -11.99 -10.27
N ALA A 135 2.26 -12.03 -9.96
CA ALA A 135 2.76 -12.34 -8.64
C ALA A 135 3.72 -11.22 -8.18
N ILE A 136 3.50 -10.74 -6.97
CA ILE A 136 4.20 -9.58 -6.40
C ILE A 136 4.73 -9.93 -5.02
N GLU A 137 5.92 -9.47 -4.70
CA GLU A 137 6.45 -9.45 -3.35
C GLU A 137 6.49 -8.02 -2.81
N TYR A 138 6.09 -7.87 -1.56
CA TYR A 138 6.26 -6.67 -0.76
C TYR A 138 7.20 -6.97 0.40
N LYS A 139 7.99 -5.97 0.77
CA LYS A 139 8.93 -6.02 1.88
C LYS A 139 8.51 -5.02 2.95
N LYS A 140 8.56 -5.44 4.22
CA LYS A 140 8.32 -4.58 5.37
C LYS A 140 9.42 -3.53 5.46
N ILE A 141 9.02 -2.29 5.67
CA ILE A 141 9.93 -1.13 5.82
C ILE A 141 9.79 -0.45 7.18
N SER A 142 8.68 -0.67 7.90
CA SER A 142 8.48 -0.15 9.24
C SER A 142 7.45 -0.97 10.01
N ASP A 143 7.67 -1.13 11.31
CA ASP A 143 6.67 -1.68 12.24
C ASP A 143 5.74 -0.60 12.80
N VAL A 144 6.00 0.68 12.55
CA VAL A 144 5.20 1.79 13.08
C VAL A 144 4.73 2.69 11.94
N PHE A 145 3.45 3.10 11.99
CA PHE A 145 2.90 4.07 11.06
C PHE A 145 1.90 4.98 11.76
N ARG A 146 1.95 6.29 11.50
CA ARG A 146 0.98 7.24 12.04
C ARG A 146 0.04 7.69 10.94
N ILE A 147 -1.25 7.53 11.20
CA ILE A 147 -2.34 8.00 10.37
C ILE A 147 -2.86 9.31 10.96
N ASN A 148 -2.98 10.34 10.15
CA ASN A 148 -3.52 11.63 10.61
C ASN A 148 -5.05 11.55 10.73
N GLY A 149 -5.68 12.59 11.28
CA GLY A 149 -7.13 12.71 11.16
C GLY A 149 -7.53 12.89 9.69
N LYS A 150 -8.79 12.58 9.40
CA LYS A 150 -9.37 12.89 8.09
C LYS A 150 -9.28 14.40 7.86
N ASP A 151 -8.83 14.82 6.69
CA ASP A 151 -8.66 16.23 6.28
C ASP A 151 -7.58 16.98 7.09
N GLU A 152 -6.76 16.28 7.90
CA GLU A 152 -5.58 16.85 8.56
C GLU A 152 -4.37 16.70 7.63
N PHE A 153 -3.75 17.82 7.23
CA PHE A 153 -2.42 17.79 6.62
C PHE A 153 -1.42 17.31 7.67
N GLY A 154 -1.02 16.05 7.58
CA GLY A 154 -0.02 15.46 8.47
C GLY A 154 1.39 15.95 8.17
N ALA A 155 2.21 16.02 9.21
CA ALA A 155 3.64 15.84 9.04
C ALA A 155 3.90 14.35 8.71
N PRO A 156 4.73 14.02 7.69
CA PRO A 156 5.07 12.65 7.35
C PRO A 156 5.63 11.91 8.57
N CYS A 157 5.19 10.66 8.77
CA CYS A 157 5.51 9.89 9.97
C CYS A 157 6.48 8.72 9.77
N SER A 158 7.30 8.85 8.76
CA SER A 158 8.65 8.34 8.71
C SER A 158 9.39 9.48 8.05
N THR A 159 10.37 10.03 8.74
CA THR A 159 11.16 11.09 8.13
C THR A 159 11.90 10.46 6.95
N ARG A 160 12.09 11.21 5.88
CA ARG A 160 13.10 10.96 4.84
C ARG A 160 14.36 10.20 5.31
N ALA A 161 14.81 10.45 6.54
CA ALA A 161 15.94 9.75 7.16
C ALA A 161 15.69 8.24 7.35
N ASP A 162 14.50 7.82 7.77
CA ASP A 162 14.16 6.43 8.05
C ASP A 162 14.21 5.55 6.79
N LEU A 163 13.85 6.10 5.62
CA LEU A 163 13.98 5.39 4.33
C LEU A 163 15.41 5.48 3.75
N LEU A 164 16.13 6.58 3.98
CA LEU A 164 17.50 6.77 3.49
C LEU A 164 18.54 5.94 4.24
N GLU A 165 18.30 5.60 5.50
CA GLU A 165 19.22 4.83 6.33
C GLU A 165 19.15 3.32 6.08
N ILE A 166 18.09 2.84 5.41
CA ILE A 166 17.94 1.42 5.11
C ILE A 166 18.84 1.05 3.93
N ASP A 167 19.98 0.42 4.24
CA ASP A 167 20.91 -0.16 3.24
C ASP A 167 20.34 -1.44 2.62
N ASP A 168 19.21 -1.31 1.93
CA ASP A 168 18.54 -2.39 1.24
C ASP A 168 18.42 -2.09 -0.26
N PRO A 169 18.87 -2.98 -1.16
CA PRO A 169 18.79 -2.78 -2.60
C PRO A 169 17.38 -2.48 -3.13
N VAL A 170 16.33 -3.00 -2.49
CA VAL A 170 14.94 -2.70 -2.83
C VAL A 170 14.61 -1.25 -2.48
N ILE A 171 14.97 -0.82 -1.28
CA ILE A 171 14.71 0.55 -0.81
C ILE A 171 15.54 1.57 -1.61
N LYS A 172 16.75 1.20 -2.02
CA LYS A 172 17.59 2.03 -2.91
C LYS A 172 16.92 2.36 -4.23
N LYS A 173 16.04 1.51 -4.78
CA LYS A 173 15.27 1.87 -5.98
C LYS A 173 14.28 3.02 -5.74
N PHE A 174 13.78 3.15 -4.51
CA PHE A 174 12.97 4.31 -4.12
C PHE A 174 13.83 5.57 -3.89
N LEU A 175 15.16 5.43 -3.85
CA LEU A 175 16.10 6.55 -3.86
C LEU A 175 16.51 6.97 -5.29
N SER A 176 15.87 6.43 -6.33
CA SER A 176 16.06 6.93 -7.69
C SER A 176 15.57 8.37 -7.81
N PRO A 177 16.37 9.27 -8.42
CA PRO A 177 15.97 10.65 -8.68
C PRO A 177 14.65 10.73 -9.45
N ILE A 178 13.82 11.74 -9.18
CA ILE A 178 12.58 11.96 -9.94
C ILE A 178 12.83 12.21 -11.43
N ASP A 179 14.06 12.62 -11.80
CA ASP A 179 14.52 12.76 -13.19
C ASP A 179 14.48 11.42 -13.95
N GLU A 180 14.66 10.29 -13.26
CA GLU A 180 14.66 8.95 -13.85
C GLU A 180 13.24 8.39 -14.08
N LEU A 181 12.22 8.97 -13.42
CA LEU A 181 10.83 8.50 -13.47
C LEU A 181 10.09 8.87 -14.77
N ARG A 182 10.73 9.64 -15.66
CA ARG A 182 10.15 10.11 -16.94
C ARG A 182 8.77 10.76 -16.77
N LEU A 183 8.64 11.57 -15.73
CA LEU A 183 7.39 12.25 -15.38
C LEU A 183 7.01 13.28 -16.46
N PRO A 184 5.71 13.51 -16.71
CA PRO A 184 5.28 14.62 -17.55
C PRO A 184 5.84 15.95 -17.05
N GLU A 185 6.28 16.82 -17.96
CA GLU A 185 6.96 18.09 -17.64
C GLU A 185 6.26 18.90 -16.53
N LYS A 186 4.93 18.98 -16.61
CA LYS A 186 4.13 19.70 -15.61
C LYS A 186 4.24 19.11 -14.21
N ILE A 187 4.20 17.78 -14.09
CA ILE A 187 4.36 17.06 -12.81
C ILE A 187 5.79 17.20 -12.32
N TYR A 188 6.76 17.02 -13.22
CA TYR A 188 8.18 17.14 -12.91
C TYR A 188 8.50 18.50 -12.28
N GLN A 189 8.10 19.60 -12.93
CA GLN A 189 8.35 20.96 -12.41
C GLN A 189 7.63 21.21 -11.08
N MET A 190 6.41 20.69 -10.92
CA MET A 190 5.67 20.78 -9.67
C MET A 190 6.42 20.11 -8.51
N LEU A 191 6.88 18.87 -8.71
CA LEU A 191 7.61 18.10 -7.70
C LEU A 191 8.96 18.74 -7.38
N LYS A 192 9.68 19.21 -8.40
CA LYS A 192 10.94 19.93 -8.22
C LYS A 192 10.76 21.21 -7.41
N SER A 193 9.67 21.95 -7.65
CA SER A 193 9.33 23.17 -6.89
C SER A 193 8.96 22.88 -5.44
N ALA A 194 8.44 21.68 -5.17
CA ALA A 194 8.19 21.16 -3.82
C ALA A 194 9.43 20.50 -3.19
N GLU A 195 10.61 20.69 -3.79
CA GLU A 195 11.91 20.17 -3.34
C GLU A 195 11.99 18.63 -3.26
N ILE A 196 11.17 17.93 -4.05
CA ILE A 196 11.19 16.46 -4.14
C ILE A 196 12.33 16.02 -5.01
N LYS A 197 13.16 15.12 -4.49
CA LYS A 197 14.38 14.64 -5.14
C LYS A 197 14.23 13.20 -5.59
N TYR A 198 13.56 12.35 -4.82
CA TYR A 198 13.53 10.91 -5.05
C TYR A 198 12.12 10.33 -5.14
N ALA A 199 12.01 9.18 -5.81
CA ALA A 199 10.74 8.45 -5.96
C ALA A 199 10.06 8.11 -4.62
N GLY A 200 10.86 7.85 -3.58
CA GLY A 200 10.42 7.51 -2.24
C GLY A 200 9.80 8.70 -1.49
N GLU A 201 10.24 9.92 -1.77
CA GLU A 201 9.71 11.13 -1.11
C GLU A 201 8.29 11.47 -1.58
N LEU A 202 7.91 11.02 -2.78
CA LEU A 202 6.54 11.12 -3.29
C LEU A 202 5.51 10.37 -2.43
N LEU A 203 5.99 9.47 -1.58
CA LEU A 203 5.18 8.60 -0.73
C LEU A 203 4.97 9.18 0.65
N GLU A 204 5.95 9.92 1.17
CA GLU A 204 5.90 10.56 2.48
C GLU A 204 4.93 11.74 2.48
N LEU A 205 4.88 12.49 1.39
CA LEU A 205 4.07 13.72 1.30
C LEU A 205 2.62 13.48 0.91
N GLY A 206 2.33 12.25 0.50
CA GLY A 206 1.16 11.94 -0.28
C GLY A 206 1.27 12.51 -1.70
N LEU A 207 0.88 11.71 -2.69
CA LEU A 207 0.81 12.10 -4.11
C LEU A 207 -0.19 13.24 -4.43
N GLY A 208 -0.82 13.85 -3.42
CA GLY A 208 -1.96 14.75 -3.55
C GLY A 208 -3.23 14.03 -4.02
N THR A 209 -4.34 14.77 -4.06
CA THR A 209 -5.63 14.26 -4.57
C THR A 209 -5.79 14.56 -6.07
N GLY A 210 -6.28 13.58 -6.84
CA GLY A 210 -6.80 13.76 -8.20
C GLY A 210 -5.82 13.41 -9.34
N SER A 211 -6.13 13.88 -10.55
CA SER A 211 -5.18 14.20 -11.62
C SER A 211 -3.81 13.50 -11.61
N TYR A 212 -2.93 14.18 -10.89
CA TYR A 212 -1.50 13.94 -10.87
C TYR A 212 -1.10 12.71 -10.06
N SER A 213 -1.88 12.30 -9.05
CA SER A 213 -1.53 11.13 -8.23
C SER A 213 -1.59 9.85 -9.05
N THR A 214 -2.58 9.74 -9.93
CA THR A 214 -2.72 8.61 -10.85
C THR A 214 -1.60 8.60 -11.89
N GLU A 215 -1.23 9.76 -12.45
CA GLU A 215 -0.12 9.86 -13.40
C GLU A 215 1.22 9.47 -12.75
N ILE A 216 1.49 9.94 -11.53
CA ILE A 216 2.69 9.56 -10.78
C ILE A 216 2.70 8.05 -10.49
N ARG A 217 1.58 7.46 -10.05
CA ARG A 217 1.46 6.00 -9.84
C ARG A 217 1.76 5.20 -11.11
N LYS A 218 1.35 5.69 -12.29
CA LYS A 218 1.67 5.06 -13.58
C LYS A 218 3.15 5.15 -13.92
N CYS A 219 3.77 6.30 -13.72
CA CYS A 219 5.21 6.46 -13.95
C CYS A 219 6.03 5.56 -13.01
N LEU A 220 5.68 5.49 -11.72
CA LEU A 220 6.29 4.57 -10.77
C LEU A 220 6.09 3.11 -11.20
N TYR A 221 4.88 2.72 -11.60
CA TYR A 221 4.61 1.37 -12.09
C TYR A 221 5.46 1.03 -13.31
N GLY A 222 5.58 1.93 -14.28
CA GLY A 222 6.42 1.74 -15.46
C GLY A 222 7.92 1.70 -15.15
N PHE A 223 8.37 2.40 -14.11
CA PHE A 223 9.75 2.40 -13.65
C PHE A 223 10.14 1.12 -12.90
N PHE A 224 9.23 0.59 -12.07
CA PHE A 224 9.48 -0.62 -11.27
C PHE A 224 9.22 -1.94 -12.01
N ARG A 225 8.56 -1.87 -13.17
CA ARG A 225 8.40 -3.00 -14.09
C ARG A 225 9.71 -3.31 -14.80
#